data_AF-G9Y3X9-F1
#
_entry.id   AF-G9Y3X9-F1
#
_cell.length_a   1.000
_cell.length_b   1.000
_cell.length_c   1.000
_cell.angle_alpha   90.00
_cell.angle_beta   90.00
_cell.angle_gamma   90.00
#
_symmetry.space_group_name_H-M   'P 1'
#
loop_
_entity.id
_entity.type
_entity.pdbx_description
1 polymer ?
#
loop_
_entity_poly.entity_id
_entity_poly.type
_entity_poly.pdbx_seq_one_letter_code
_entity_poly.pdbx_strand_id
1 'polypeptide(L)'
;MNIQFLLLISFQIILIVSLLLFRKYPLIHIVFTTLSVISVMPLAYFIGTFSQGLSSNLCYSYMIADLATTSTLAIQSNNSATQQKYIDDLKSIPNYGYESNCNDMTAAVKRLSQSVKDAK
;
A
#
# COMPACT_ATOMS: atom_id res chain seq x y z
N MET A 1 18.86 9.09 1.51
CA MET A 1 18.19 9.02 2.83
C MET A 1 17.13 10.12 2.88
N ASN A 2 15.85 9.76 3.03
CA ASN A 2 14.73 10.68 2.83
C ASN A 2 14.61 11.65 4.03
N ILE A 3 14.43 12.96 3.77
CA ILE A 3 14.36 14.02 4.81
C ILE A 3 13.32 13.70 5.88
N GLN A 4 12.20 13.08 5.49
CA GLN A 4 11.15 12.68 6.42
C GLN A 4 11.62 11.61 7.42
N PHE A 5 12.48 10.70 6.98
CA PHE A 5 13.05 9.66 7.85
C PHE A 5 14.00 10.26 8.90
N LEU A 6 14.75 11.30 8.51
CA LEU A 6 15.65 12.02 9.40
C LEU A 6 14.89 12.81 10.46
N LEU A 7 13.78 13.45 10.07
CA LEU A 7 12.86 14.13 10.99
C LEU A 7 12.20 13.16 11.99
N LEU A 8 11.83 11.96 11.54
CA LEU A 8 11.25 10.92 12.42
C LEU A 8 12.24 10.43 13.48
N ILE A 9 13.48 10.11 13.06
CA ILE A 9 14.53 9.70 13.99
C ILE A 9 14.80 10.81 15.01
N SER A 10 14.87 12.06 14.54
CA SER A 10 15.08 13.22 15.41
C SER A 10 13.95 13.38 16.43
N PHE A 11 12.68 13.21 16.03
CA PHE A 11 11.53 13.24 16.93
C PHE A 11 11.60 12.16 18.02
N GLN A 12 11.89 10.91 17.64
CA GLN A 12 11.99 9.80 18.60
C GLN A 12 13.10 10.05 19.62
N ILE A 13 14.25 10.58 19.19
CA ILE A 13 15.35 10.96 20.09
C ILE A 13 14.91 12.05 21.07
N ILE A 14 14.25 13.12 20.60
CA ILE A 14 13.76 14.22 21.44
C ILE A 14 12.75 13.72 22.48
N LEU A 15 11.85 12.82 22.10
CA LEU A 15 10.83 12.26 22.99
C LEU A 15 11.44 11.37 24.09
N ILE A 16 12.40 10.51 23.73
CA ILE A 16 13.13 9.67 24.69
C ILE A 16 13.92 10.52 25.68
N VAL A 17 14.64 11.54 25.18
CA VAL A 17 15.41 12.46 26.02
C VAL A 17 14.50 13.25 26.96
N SER A 18 13.32 13.69 26.48
CA SER A 18 12.31 14.36 27.31
C SER A 18 11.86 13.47 28.48
N LEU A 19 11.48 12.21 28.20
CA LEU A 19 11.02 11.26 29.23
C LEU A 19 12.10 10.98 30.28
N LEU A 20 13.37 10.91 29.88
CA LEU A 20 14.51 10.71 30.80
C LEU A 20 14.78 11.94 31.67
N LEU A 21 14.57 13.15 31.15
CA LEU A 21 14.80 14.41 31.87
C LEU A 21 13.66 14.79 32.83
N PHE A 22 12.46 14.21 32.66
CA PHE A 22 11.26 14.49 33.48
C PHE A 22 11.53 14.40 34.98
N ARG A 23 12.28 13.39 35.43
CA ARG A 23 12.51 13.13 36.85
C ARG A 23 13.44 14.13 37.52
N LYS A 24 14.28 14.84 36.75
CA LYS A 24 15.37 15.67 37.29
C LYS A 24 15.19 17.17 36.98
N TYR A 25 14.49 17.53 35.90
CA TYR A 25 14.34 18.94 35.48
C TYR A 25 12.92 19.22 34.93
N PRO A 26 11.94 19.57 35.79
CA PRO A 26 10.54 19.73 35.38
C PRO A 26 10.31 20.90 34.41
N LEU A 27 11.11 21.98 34.49
CA LEU A 27 11.02 23.11 33.55
C LEU A 27 11.52 22.75 32.14
N ILE A 28 12.61 21.97 32.05
CA ILE A 28 13.16 21.52 30.75
C ILE A 28 12.21 20.52 30.09
N HIS A 29 11.52 19.71 30.89
CA HIS A 29 10.50 18.79 30.40
C HIS A 29 9.37 19.51 29.68
N ILE A 30 8.84 20.63 30.21
CA ILE A 30 7.74 21.38 29.58
C ILE A 30 8.14 21.83 28.17
N VAL A 31 9.37 22.35 28.00
CA VAL A 31 9.89 22.80 26.69
C VAL A 31 10.05 21.63 25.71
N PHE A 32 10.55 20.49 26.17
CA PHE A 32 10.68 19.31 25.32
C PHE A 32 9.33 18.68 24.98
N THR A 33 8.37 18.71 25.89
CA THR A 33 7.02 18.19 25.67
C THR A 33 6.30 19.02 24.62
N THR A 34 6.40 20.35 24.68
CA THR A 34 5.81 21.23 23.65
C THR A 34 6.47 21.03 22.28
N LEU A 35 7.79 20.89 22.22
CA LEU A 35 8.47 20.51 20.97
C LEU A 35 8.00 19.15 20.44
N SER A 36 7.79 18.17 21.31
CA SER A 36 7.34 16.84 20.93
C SER A 36 5.95 16.84 20.30
N VAL A 37 5.04 17.69 20.78
CA VAL A 37 3.68 17.83 20.22
C VAL A 37 3.73 18.42 18.81
N ILE A 38 4.60 19.39 18.56
CA ILE A 38 4.76 20.04 17.24
C ILE A 38 5.25 19.02 16.19
N SER A 39 6.11 18.10 16.58
CA SER A 39 6.64 17.03 15.70
C SER A 39 5.67 15.89 15.38
N VAL A 40 4.46 15.88 15.94
CA VAL A 40 3.43 14.88 15.58
C VAL A 40 2.89 15.10 14.17
N MET A 41 2.84 16.34 13.69
CA MET A 41 2.32 16.65 12.34
C MET A 41 3.14 15.99 11.20
N PRO A 42 4.48 16.10 11.16
CA PRO A 42 5.30 15.38 10.18
C PRO A 42 5.15 13.85 10.25
N LEU A 43 4.99 13.30 11.45
CA LEU A 43 4.81 11.86 11.66
C LEU A 43 3.48 11.38 11.07
N ALA A 44 2.38 12.09 11.34
CA ALA A 44 1.07 11.75 10.78
C ALA A 44 1.07 11.83 9.24
N TYR A 45 1.73 12.85 8.68
CA TYR A 45 1.89 12.98 7.23
C TYR A 45 2.69 11.80 6.64
N PHE A 46 3.82 11.43 7.25
CA PHE A 46 4.62 10.28 6.81
C PHE A 46 3.86 8.95 6.88
N ILE A 47 3.15 8.70 7.99
CA ILE A 47 2.33 7.48 8.13
C ILE A 47 1.27 7.45 7.04
N GLY A 48 0.60 8.58 6.77
CA GLY A 48 -0.39 8.68 5.71
C GLY A 48 0.17 8.36 4.32
N THR A 49 1.29 8.99 3.94
CA THR A 49 1.91 8.77 2.62
C THR A 49 2.53 7.39 2.48
N PHE A 50 3.14 6.86 3.53
CA PHE A 50 3.65 5.49 3.56
C PHE A 50 2.51 4.48 3.46
N SER A 51 1.42 4.67 4.21
CA SER A 51 0.26 3.78 4.16
C SER A 51 -0.39 3.77 2.78
N GLN A 52 -0.51 4.93 2.13
CA GLN A 52 -1.04 5.01 0.76
C GLN A 52 -0.09 4.33 -0.24
N GLY A 53 1.22 4.59 -0.13
CA GLY A 53 2.23 3.95 -0.98
C GLY A 53 2.26 2.44 -0.82
N LEU A 54 2.24 1.93 0.42
CA LEU A 54 2.21 0.51 0.72
C LEU A 54 0.91 -0.14 0.23
N SER A 55 -0.25 0.50 0.47
CA SER A 55 -1.55 0.00 0.02
C SER A 55 -1.61 -0.14 -1.50
N SER A 56 -1.16 0.88 -2.24
CA SER A 56 -1.13 0.83 -3.70
C SER A 56 -0.15 -0.24 -4.20
N ASN A 57 1.05 -0.33 -3.61
CA ASN A 57 2.06 -1.28 -4.06
C ASN A 57 1.65 -2.74 -3.80
N LEU A 58 1.06 -3.01 -2.61
CA LEU A 58 0.49 -4.31 -2.29
C LEU A 58 -0.66 -4.67 -3.24
N CYS A 59 -1.55 -3.72 -3.52
CA CYS A 59 -2.68 -3.94 -4.42
C CYS A 59 -2.26 -4.41 -5.81
N TYR A 60 -1.27 -3.74 -6.41
CA TYR A 60 -0.73 -4.16 -7.71
C TYR A 60 -0.05 -5.54 -7.64
N SER A 61 0.72 -5.83 -6.58
CA SER A 61 1.31 -7.16 -6.41
C SER A 61 0.27 -8.27 -6.28
N TYR A 62 -0.78 -8.07 -5.49
CA TYR A 62 -1.87 -9.06 -5.35
C TYR A 62 -2.62 -9.28 -6.68
N MET A 63 -2.90 -8.19 -7.39
CA MET A 63 -3.57 -8.23 -8.69
C MET A 63 -2.75 -9.05 -9.71
N ILE A 64 -1.44 -8.78 -9.81
CA ILE A 64 -0.54 -9.51 -10.72
C ILE A 64 -0.47 -10.99 -10.35
N ALA A 65 -0.44 -11.33 -9.06
CA ALA A 65 -0.44 -12.71 -8.60
C ALA A 65 -1.74 -13.46 -8.97
N ASP A 66 -2.90 -12.81 -8.85
CA ASP A 66 -4.20 -13.40 -9.22
C ASP A 66 -4.32 -13.57 -10.75
N LEU A 67 -3.84 -12.59 -11.53
CA LEU A 67 -3.71 -12.70 -12.99
C LEU A 67 -2.83 -13.88 -13.40
N ALA A 68 -1.64 -14.03 -12.80
CA ALA A 68 -0.72 -15.14 -13.11
C ALA A 68 -1.29 -16.51 -12.72
N THR A 69 -2.02 -16.58 -11.60
CA THR A 69 -2.70 -17.80 -11.18
C THR A 69 -3.82 -18.16 -12.15
N THR A 70 -4.64 -17.16 -12.52
CA THR A 70 -5.77 -17.35 -13.45
C THR A 70 -5.30 -17.69 -14.86
N SER A 71 -4.21 -17.09 -15.34
CA SER A 71 -3.62 -17.41 -16.63
C SER A 71 -3.15 -18.85 -16.69
N THR A 72 -2.54 -19.34 -15.60
CA THR A 72 -2.11 -20.75 -15.50
C THR A 72 -3.32 -21.68 -15.59
N LEU A 73 -4.41 -21.37 -14.90
CA LEU A 73 -5.65 -22.14 -14.96
C LEU A 73 -6.30 -22.13 -16.35
N ALA A 74 -6.31 -20.97 -17.03
CA ALA A 74 -6.86 -20.85 -18.37
C ALA A 74 -6.01 -21.60 -19.40
N ILE A 75 -4.68 -21.47 -19.36
CA ILE A 75 -3.75 -22.14 -20.28
C ILE A 75 -3.74 -23.66 -20.07
N GLN A 76 -3.79 -24.12 -18.82
CA GLN A 76 -3.89 -25.55 -18.52
C GLN A 76 -5.28 -26.13 -18.79
N SER A 77 -6.29 -25.29 -19.05
CA SER A 77 -7.57 -25.77 -19.52
C SER A 77 -7.42 -26.33 -20.94
N ASN A 78 -7.86 -27.57 -21.15
CA ASN A 78 -7.99 -28.15 -22.50
C ASN A 78 -9.16 -27.56 -23.31
N ASN A 79 -9.84 -26.55 -22.76
CA ASN A 79 -10.98 -25.89 -23.39
C ASN A 79 -10.56 -24.56 -24.05
N SER A 80 -10.58 -24.52 -25.37
CA SER A 80 -10.24 -23.32 -26.15
C SER A 80 -11.17 -22.14 -25.88
N ALA A 81 -12.42 -22.40 -25.48
CA ALA A 81 -13.36 -21.34 -25.10
C ALA A 81 -12.94 -20.67 -23.78
N THR A 82 -12.44 -21.43 -22.80
CA THR A 82 -11.92 -20.88 -21.54
C THR A 82 -10.67 -20.03 -21.78
N GLN A 83 -9.78 -20.46 -22.68
CA GLN A 83 -8.59 -19.71 -23.07
C GLN A 83 -8.94 -18.40 -23.77
N GLN A 84 -9.86 -18.45 -24.74
CA GLN A 84 -10.30 -17.27 -25.47
C GLN A 84 -11.01 -16.27 -24.55
N LYS A 85 -11.86 -16.77 -23.64
CA LYS A 85 -12.56 -15.96 -22.64
C LYS A 85 -11.59 -15.26 -21.69
N TYR A 86 -10.53 -15.95 -21.23
CA TYR A 86 -9.47 -15.31 -20.46
C TYR A 86 -8.80 -14.16 -21.23
N ILE A 87 -8.50 -14.35 -22.52
CA ILE A 87 -7.89 -13.30 -23.36
C ILE A 87 -8.82 -12.10 -23.54
N ASP A 88 -10.10 -12.34 -23.78
CA ASP A 88 -11.08 -11.28 -24.00
C ASP A 88 -11.34 -10.49 -22.71
N ASP A 89 -11.48 -11.17 -21.58
CA ASP A 89 -11.61 -10.54 -20.27
C ASP A 89 -10.33 -9.78 -19.89
N LEU A 90 -9.14 -10.28 -20.23
CA LEU A 90 -7.87 -9.59 -19.99
C LEU A 90 -7.79 -8.25 -20.73
N LYS A 91 -8.26 -8.21 -21.98
CA LYS A 91 -8.33 -6.97 -22.78
C LYS A 91 -9.35 -5.97 -22.23
N SER A 92 -10.35 -6.44 -21.50
CA SER A 92 -11.38 -5.59 -20.89
C SER A 92 -10.93 -4.88 -19.61
N ILE A 93 -9.78 -5.28 -19.04
CA ILE A 93 -9.24 -4.63 -17.85
C ILE A 93 -8.88 -3.18 -18.21
N PRO A 94 -9.41 -2.19 -17.47
CA PRO A 94 -9.11 -0.79 -17.72
C PRO A 94 -7.60 -0.55 -17.60
N ASN A 95 -6.99 -0.04 -18.68
CA ASN A 95 -5.58 0.31 -18.72
C ASN A 95 -5.42 1.84 -18.81
N TYR A 96 -5.65 2.52 -17.68
CA TYR A 96 -5.50 3.99 -17.58
C TYR A 96 -4.06 4.41 -17.22
N GLY A 97 -3.08 3.50 -17.31
CA GLY A 97 -1.69 3.78 -16.93
C GLY A 97 -1.55 4.17 -15.45
N TYR A 98 -0.75 5.20 -15.15
CA TYR A 98 -0.46 5.68 -13.78
C TYR A 98 -1.68 6.25 -13.04
N GLU A 99 -2.80 6.53 -13.72
CA GLU A 99 -4.05 7.04 -13.13
C GLU A 99 -5.04 5.93 -12.76
N SER A 100 -4.67 4.67 -12.98
CA SER A 100 -5.55 3.55 -12.68
C SER A 100 -5.79 3.43 -11.18
N ASN A 101 -7.05 3.52 -10.76
CA ASN A 101 -7.42 3.27 -9.37
C ASN A 101 -7.25 1.77 -9.08
N CYS A 102 -6.40 1.46 -8.09
CA CYS A 102 -6.11 0.10 -7.66
C CYS A 102 -7.39 -0.70 -7.32
N ASN A 103 -8.42 -0.06 -6.76
CA ASN A 103 -9.68 -0.73 -6.42
C ASN A 103 -10.43 -1.18 -7.67
N ASP A 104 -10.46 -0.35 -8.71
CA ASP A 104 -11.17 -0.64 -9.95
C ASP A 104 -10.45 -1.75 -10.73
N MET A 105 -9.12 -1.70 -10.77
CA MET A 105 -8.29 -2.76 -11.35
C MET A 105 -8.43 -4.09 -10.60
N THR A 106 -8.42 -4.06 -9.26
CA THR A 106 -8.64 -5.27 -8.44
C THR A 106 -10.02 -5.86 -8.67
N ALA A 107 -11.05 -5.03 -8.76
CA ALA A 107 -12.40 -5.48 -9.07
C ALA A 107 -12.50 -6.09 -10.47
N ALA A 108 -11.82 -5.51 -11.47
CA ALA A 108 -11.77 -6.06 -12.83
C ALA A 108 -11.06 -7.44 -12.86
N VAL A 109 -9.91 -7.57 -12.21
CA VAL A 109 -9.17 -8.84 -12.15
C VAL A 109 -9.94 -9.92 -11.39
N LYS A 110 -10.63 -9.55 -10.29
CA LYS A 110 -11.48 -10.50 -9.56
C LYS A 110 -12.64 -11.01 -10.43
N ARG A 111 -13.26 -10.14 -11.24
CA ARG A 111 -14.31 -10.54 -12.20
C ARG A 111 -13.76 -11.50 -13.26
N LEU A 112 -12.56 -11.23 -13.78
CA LEU A 112 -11.87 -12.12 -14.71
C LEU A 112 -11.59 -13.49 -14.08
N SER A 113 -11.01 -13.52 -12.87
CA SER A 113 -10.74 -14.76 -12.12
C SER A 113 -12.00 -15.60 -11.92
N GLN A 114 -13.14 -14.96 -11.61
CA GLN A 114 -14.42 -15.63 -11.47
C GLN A 114 -14.95 -16.13 -12.82
N SER A 115 -14.91 -15.31 -13.86
CA SER A 115 -15.39 -15.62 -15.22
C SER A 115 -14.71 -16.85 -15.82
N VAL A 116 -13.43 -17.06 -15.53
CA VAL A 116 -12.64 -18.23 -15.96
C VAL A 116 -12.99 -19.47 -15.14
N LYS A 117 -13.20 -19.32 -13.82
CA LYS A 117 -13.65 -20.43 -12.95
C LYS A 117 -15.03 -20.94 -13.35
N ASP A 118 -15.94 -20.04 -13.70
CA ASP A 118 -17.31 -20.39 -14.13
C ASP A 118 -17.33 -21.02 -15.53
N ALA A 119 -16.27 -20.87 -16.32
CA ALA A 119 -16.13 -21.42 -17.66
C ALA A 119 -15.37 -22.76 -17.72
N LYS A 120 -14.98 -23.30 -16.57
CA LYS A 120 -14.36 -24.63 -16.42
C LYS A 120 -15.43 -25.66 -16.13
#